data_AF-A0A1G0EZ67-F1
#
_entry.id   AF-A0A1G0EZ67-F1
#
_cell.length_a   1.000
_cell.length_b   1.000
_cell.length_c   1.000
_cell.angle_alpha   90.00
_cell.angle_beta   90.00
_cell.angle_gamma   90.00
#
_symmetry.space_group_name_H-M   'P 1'
#
loop_
_entity.id
_entity.type
_entity.pdbx_description
1 polymer ?
#
loop_
_entity_poly.entity_id
_entity_poly.type
_entity_poly.pdbx_seq_one_letter_code
_entity_poly.pdbx_strand_id
1 'polypeptide(L)'
;MSNSQKISASDNHEYPLLLAEQVLAHKKLIDAAKSKITHIQSALIERQELIAQAQKSIPVTPERQQERNNIMADIALGNAKETALRAIDERIANEAAVTQAAKEKVAQVIADNQATLDGLFNKLAIAQASLKEIESKTDDVAHRYFMGMAEIAAAQYVNHALAIKALYIKLSGLNFSIRKHGGKGVTRGGVNNIQIPKFNLPQFDGLESFPLYEPSMVLNGDFFVHGDHFQQAANKEEARFDALLQG
;
A
#
# COMPACT_ATOMS: atom_id res chain seq x y z
N MET A 1 7.73 15.80 -29.92
CA MET A 1 8.34 14.46 -30.01
C MET A 1 7.40 13.51 -29.28
N SER A 2 6.52 12.81 -30.00
CA SER A 2 5.62 11.80 -29.41
C SER A 2 6.20 10.44 -29.72
N ASN A 3 6.73 9.77 -28.71
CA ASN A 3 7.22 8.40 -28.82
C ASN A 3 6.03 7.44 -28.65
N SER A 4 5.06 7.51 -29.56
CA SER A 4 3.94 6.56 -29.60
C SER A 4 4.43 5.32 -30.34
N GLN A 5 5.13 4.44 -29.64
CA GLN A 5 5.38 3.09 -30.13
C GLN A 5 4.02 2.43 -30.35
N LYS A 6 3.63 2.27 -31.61
CA LYS A 6 2.48 1.45 -32.00
C LYS A 6 2.77 0.04 -31.51
N ILE A 7 2.05 -0.39 -30.47
CA ILE A 7 2.19 -1.72 -29.90
C ILE A 7 1.84 -2.72 -31.00
N SER A 8 2.83 -3.49 -31.45
CA SER A 8 2.65 -4.47 -32.50
C SER A 8 1.96 -5.72 -31.93
N ALA A 9 1.24 -6.48 -32.77
CA ALA A 9 0.47 -7.63 -32.31
C ALA A 9 1.34 -8.74 -31.65
N SER A 10 2.67 -8.74 -31.83
CA SER A 10 3.60 -9.66 -31.19
C SER A 10 4.08 -9.23 -29.80
N ASP A 11 3.93 -7.95 -29.43
CA ASP A 11 4.35 -7.40 -28.13
C ASP A 11 3.26 -7.54 -27.03
N ASN A 12 2.11 -8.10 -27.40
CA ASN A 12 0.88 -8.11 -26.59
C ASN A 12 0.91 -9.04 -25.36
N HIS A 13 1.91 -9.90 -25.20
CA HIS A 13 1.99 -10.81 -24.06
C HIS A 13 2.91 -10.32 -22.94
N GLU A 14 3.92 -9.50 -23.25
CA GLU A 14 4.87 -8.99 -22.25
C GLU A 14 4.39 -7.71 -21.56
N TYR A 15 3.61 -6.88 -22.26
CA TYR A 15 3.12 -5.60 -21.72
C TYR A 15 2.20 -5.72 -20.48
N PRO A 16 1.21 -6.63 -20.43
CA PRO A 16 0.40 -6.84 -19.23
C PRO A 16 1.23 -7.30 -18.01
N LEU A 17 2.27 -8.10 -18.25
CA LEU A 17 3.20 -8.57 -17.22
C LEU A 17 4.00 -7.39 -16.65
N LEU A 18 4.54 -6.52 -17.51
CA LEU A 18 5.27 -5.33 -17.10
C LEU A 18 4.42 -4.37 -16.25
N LEU A 19 3.14 -4.18 -16.60
CA LEU A 19 2.22 -3.36 -15.81
C LEU A 19 1.96 -3.98 -14.43
N ALA A 20 1.75 -5.30 -14.36
CA ALA A 20 1.58 -6.01 -13.09
C ALA A 20 2.85 -5.94 -12.22
N GLU A 21 4.04 -6.05 -12.83
CA GLU A 21 5.32 -5.90 -12.14
C GLU A 21 5.50 -4.52 -11.49
N GLN A 22 5.01 -3.45 -12.13
CA GLN A 22 5.03 -2.11 -11.55
C GLN A 22 4.15 -2.01 -10.29
N VAL A 23 2.96 -2.59 -10.32
CA VAL A 23 2.06 -2.65 -9.15
C VAL A 23 2.72 -3.45 -8.02
N LEU A 24 3.30 -4.61 -8.34
CA LEU A 24 4.01 -5.44 -7.35
C LEU A 24 5.26 -4.75 -6.79
N ALA A 25 6.00 -4.01 -7.60
CA ALA A 25 7.14 -3.22 -7.14
C ALA A 25 6.70 -2.12 -6.16
N HIS A 26 5.59 -1.42 -6.46
CA HIS A 26 5.00 -0.44 -5.55
C HIS A 26 4.55 -1.07 -4.24
N LYS A 27 3.87 -2.22 -4.29
CA LYS A 27 3.48 -2.99 -3.09
C LYS A 27 4.71 -3.33 -2.23
N LYS A 28 5.79 -3.83 -2.82
CA LYS A 28 7.03 -4.14 -2.09
C LYS A 28 7.61 -2.93 -1.35
N LEU A 29 7.50 -1.72 -1.91
CA LEU A 29 7.92 -0.50 -1.23
C LEU A 29 7.04 -0.19 0.00
N ILE A 30 5.72 -0.35 -0.13
CA ILE A 30 4.78 -0.20 0.98
C ILE A 30 5.09 -1.22 2.08
N ASP A 31 5.26 -2.50 1.74
CA ASP A 31 5.53 -3.56 2.71
C ASP A 31 6.87 -3.36 3.42
N ALA A 32 7.91 -2.95 2.70
CA ALA A 32 9.20 -2.61 3.28
C ALA A 32 9.10 -1.44 4.26
N ALA A 33 8.32 -0.40 3.91
CA ALA A 33 8.07 0.75 4.78
C ALA A 33 7.29 0.36 6.04
N LYS A 34 6.24 -0.46 5.92
CA LYS A 34 5.48 -1.01 7.05
C LYS A 34 6.34 -1.86 7.96
N SER A 35 7.13 -2.78 7.40
CA SER A 35 8.06 -3.63 8.14
C SER A 35 9.08 -2.81 8.95
N LYS A 36 9.62 -1.74 8.34
CA LYS A 36 10.53 -0.81 9.01
C LYS A 36 9.86 -0.09 10.19
N ILE A 37 8.61 0.34 10.04
CA ILE A 37 7.84 0.95 11.14
C ILE A 37 7.65 -0.06 12.27
N THR A 38 7.22 -1.29 11.97
CA THR A 38 7.05 -2.35 12.97
C THR A 38 8.35 -2.63 13.71
N HIS A 39 9.48 -2.72 13.01
CA HIS A 39 10.79 -2.93 13.63
C HIS A 39 11.18 -1.80 14.59
N ILE A 40 10.94 -0.54 14.22
CA ILE A 40 11.19 0.62 15.09
C ILE A 40 10.28 0.59 16.32
N GLN A 41 9.00 0.23 16.15
CA GLN A 41 8.04 0.11 17.26
C GLN A 41 8.44 -0.99 18.24
N SER A 42 8.89 -2.16 17.76
CA SER A 42 9.42 -3.21 18.62
C SER A 42 10.65 -2.75 19.41
N ALA A 43 11.58 -2.03 18.77
CA ALA A 43 12.74 -1.47 19.45
C ALA A 43 12.36 -0.42 20.51
N LEU A 44 11.32 0.38 20.27
CA LEU A 44 10.79 1.32 21.27
C LEU A 44 10.26 0.60 22.51
N ILE A 45 9.48 -0.47 22.31
CA ILE A 45 8.92 -1.28 23.41
C ILE A 45 10.05 -1.91 24.24
N GLU A 46 11.04 -2.53 23.60
CA GLU A 46 12.19 -3.15 24.28
C GLU A 46 12.93 -2.13 25.16
N ARG A 47 13.15 -0.90 24.65
CA ARG A 47 13.83 0.16 25.40
C ARG A 47 13.01 0.66 26.59
N GLN A 48 11.69 0.77 26.44
CA GLN A 48 10.79 1.12 27.53
C GLN A 48 10.77 0.04 28.62
N GLU A 49 10.79 -1.23 28.23
CA GLU A 49 10.87 -2.36 29.17
C GLU A 49 12.19 -2.36 29.95
N LEU A 50 13.32 -2.09 29.29
CA LEU A 50 14.63 -1.96 29.95
C LEU A 50 14.63 -0.84 31.01
N ILE A 51 14.04 0.31 30.70
CA ILE A 51 13.86 1.41 31.67
C ILE A 51 13.01 0.97 32.85
N ALA A 52 11.86 0.33 32.59
CA ALA A 52 10.96 -0.13 33.65
C ALA A 52 11.62 -1.21 34.54
N GLN A 53 12.40 -2.12 33.96
CA GLN A 53 13.16 -3.13 34.70
C GLN A 53 14.26 -2.48 35.55
N ALA A 54 15.01 -1.51 35.00
CA ALA A 54 16.02 -0.78 35.74
C ALA A 54 15.40 -0.03 36.94
N GLN A 55 14.25 0.61 36.77
CA GLN A 55 13.54 1.28 37.86
C GLN A 55 13.09 0.32 38.96
N LYS A 56 12.62 -0.89 38.61
CA LYS A 56 12.25 -1.93 39.58
C LYS A 56 13.42 -2.49 40.38
N SER A 57 14.66 -2.29 39.92
CA SER A 57 15.86 -2.78 40.63
C SER A 57 16.28 -1.90 41.83
N ILE A 58 15.66 -0.73 42.01
CA ILE A 58 15.94 0.16 43.14
C ILE A 58 15.29 -0.43 44.40
N PRO A 59 16.08 -0.74 45.46
CA PRO A 59 15.53 -1.23 46.72
C PRO A 59 14.58 -0.22 47.36
N VAL A 60 13.49 -0.70 47.95
CA VAL A 60 12.50 0.10 48.68
C VAL A 60 12.56 -0.31 50.16
N THR A 61 13.01 0.58 51.05
CA THR A 61 13.20 0.28 52.48
C THR A 61 12.49 1.26 53.43
N PRO A 62 11.14 1.33 53.41
CA PRO A 62 10.37 2.17 54.33
C PRO A 62 10.26 1.59 55.76
N GLU A 63 10.40 0.27 55.93
CA GLU A 63 10.11 -0.42 57.20
C GLU A 63 11.17 -0.20 58.29
N ARG A 64 12.42 0.12 57.91
CA ARG A 64 13.55 0.26 58.85
C ARG A 64 13.45 1.48 59.75
N GLN A 65 12.82 2.56 59.27
CA GLN A 65 12.64 3.76 60.09
C GLN A 65 11.63 3.50 61.22
N GLN A 66 10.63 2.67 60.96
CA GLN A 66 9.66 2.25 61.96
C GLN A 66 10.29 1.28 62.98
N GLU A 67 11.14 0.35 62.53
CA GLU A 67 11.93 -0.52 63.40
C GLU A 67 12.86 0.30 64.32
N ARG A 68 13.53 1.33 63.79
CA ARG A 68 14.35 2.26 64.58
C ARG A 68 13.55 2.98 65.65
N ASN A 69 12.38 3.52 65.30
CA ASN A 69 11.52 4.22 66.25
C ASN A 69 11.02 3.31 67.37
N ASN A 70 10.71 2.05 67.06
CA ASN A 70 10.32 1.05 68.05
C ASN A 70 11.49 0.71 69.00
N ILE A 71 12.71 0.51 68.49
CA ILE A 71 13.90 0.27 69.31
C ILE A 71 14.18 1.46 70.24
N MET A 72 13.99 2.70 69.77
CA MET A 72 14.12 3.88 70.63
C MET A 72 13.08 3.90 71.76
N ALA A 73 11.83 3.50 71.48
CA ALA A 73 10.80 3.36 72.51
C ALA A 73 11.14 2.26 73.53
N ASP A 74 11.65 1.11 73.07
CA ASP A 74 12.07 0.01 73.94
C ASP A 74 13.28 0.37 74.82
N ILE A 75 14.21 1.19 74.34
CA ILE A 75 15.31 1.74 75.14
C ILE A 75 14.76 2.67 76.22
N ALA A 76 13.81 3.54 75.90
CA ALA A 76 13.18 4.44 76.87
C ALA A 76 12.41 3.69 77.98
N LEU A 77 11.88 2.50 77.65
CA LEU A 77 11.22 1.59 78.60
C LEU A 77 12.20 0.68 79.37
N GLY A 78 13.50 0.72 79.06
CA GLY A 78 14.52 -0.13 79.69
C GLY A 78 14.55 -1.58 79.19
N ASN A 79 13.78 -1.89 78.13
CA ASN A 79 13.63 -3.24 77.56
C ASN A 79 14.71 -3.58 76.51
N ALA A 80 15.43 -2.57 76.01
CA ALA A 80 16.48 -2.74 75.01
C ALA A 80 17.76 -1.97 75.38
N LYS A 81 18.87 -2.37 74.76
CA LYS A 81 20.19 -1.73 74.93
C LYS A 81 20.52 -0.82 73.76
N GLU A 82 21.30 0.20 74.04
CA GLU A 82 21.82 1.16 73.05
C GLU A 82 22.63 0.51 71.92
N THR A 83 23.19 -0.69 72.16
CA THR A 83 23.84 -1.51 71.13
C THR A 83 22.89 -1.95 70.01
N ALA A 84 21.59 -2.17 70.31
CA ALA A 84 20.58 -2.50 69.31
C ALA A 84 20.25 -1.30 68.41
N LEU A 85 20.27 -0.08 68.99
CA LEU A 85 20.10 1.16 68.23
C LEU A 85 21.27 1.41 67.28
N ARG A 86 22.51 1.19 67.72
CA ARG A 86 23.68 1.30 66.82
C ARG A 86 23.63 0.31 65.66
N ALA A 87 23.20 -0.94 65.92
CA ALA A 87 23.10 -1.96 64.88
C ALA A 87 22.03 -1.62 63.82
N ILE A 88 20.89 -1.04 64.22
CA ILE A 88 19.87 -0.59 63.25
C ILE A 88 20.31 0.66 62.49
N ASP A 89 21.00 1.60 63.15
CA ASP A 89 21.55 2.80 62.51
C ASP A 89 22.62 2.45 61.45
N GLU A 90 23.53 1.51 61.75
CA GLU A 90 24.52 1.01 60.78
C GLU A 90 23.84 0.30 59.59
N ARG A 91 22.78 -0.47 59.82
CA ARG A 91 21.99 -1.09 58.75
C ARG A 91 21.30 -0.06 57.87
N ILE A 92 20.67 0.97 58.46
CA ILE A 92 20.03 2.06 57.72
C ILE A 92 21.05 2.80 56.86
N ALA A 93 22.23 3.10 57.40
CA ALA A 93 23.31 3.78 56.66
C ALA A 93 23.82 2.93 55.48
N ASN A 94 24.02 1.62 55.69
CA ASN A 94 24.43 0.70 54.63
C ASN A 94 23.36 0.55 53.54
N GLU A 95 22.09 0.39 53.92
CA GLU A 95 20.97 0.30 52.96
C GLU A 95 20.78 1.61 52.18
N ALA A 96 20.97 2.77 52.82
CA ALA A 96 20.94 4.07 52.16
C ALA A 96 22.07 4.20 51.11
N ALA A 97 23.29 3.77 51.45
CA ALA A 97 24.43 3.77 50.53
C ALA A 97 24.19 2.82 49.34
N VAL A 98 23.66 1.61 49.58
CA VAL A 98 23.30 0.65 48.52
C VAL A 98 22.20 1.21 47.62
N THR A 99 21.18 1.84 48.20
CA THR A 99 20.07 2.45 47.44
C THR A 99 20.55 3.62 46.59
N GLN A 100 21.43 4.46 47.13
CA GLN A 100 22.01 5.59 46.39
C GLN A 100 22.87 5.10 45.22
N ALA A 101 23.74 4.12 45.44
CA ALA A 101 24.54 3.51 44.37
C ALA A 101 23.66 2.83 43.30
N ALA A 102 22.54 2.19 43.70
CA ALA A 102 21.57 1.63 42.77
C ALA A 102 20.88 2.72 41.95
N LYS A 103 20.46 3.83 42.57
CA LYS A 103 19.85 4.98 41.88
C LYS A 103 20.78 5.59 40.85
N GLU A 104 22.07 5.75 41.15
CA GLU A 104 23.05 6.29 40.21
C GLU A 104 23.25 5.38 38.99
N LYS A 105 23.37 4.06 39.22
CA LYS A 105 23.44 3.08 38.12
C LYS A 105 22.19 3.09 37.26
N VAL A 106 21.01 3.13 37.88
CA VAL A 106 19.73 3.18 37.18
C VAL A 106 19.56 4.50 36.42
N ALA A 107 20.01 5.63 36.98
CA ALA A 107 19.97 6.93 36.31
C ALA A 107 20.77 6.92 35.00
N GLN A 108 21.94 6.28 34.99
CA GLN A 108 22.73 6.13 33.76
C GLN A 108 22.00 5.28 32.71
N VAL A 109 21.44 4.14 33.12
CA VAL A 109 20.65 3.26 32.23
C VAL A 109 19.44 4.00 31.66
N ILE A 110 18.75 4.79 32.48
CA ILE A 110 17.62 5.61 32.03
C ILE A 110 18.10 6.65 31.02
N ALA A 111 19.17 7.39 31.30
CA ALA A 111 19.69 8.43 30.41
C ALA A 111 20.08 7.87 29.03
N ASP A 112 20.80 6.75 29.00
CA ASP A 112 21.25 6.12 27.76
C ASP A 112 20.07 5.59 26.91
N ASN A 113 19.08 4.98 27.57
CA ASN A 113 17.88 4.52 26.87
C ASN A 113 16.95 5.68 26.47
N GLN A 114 16.89 6.78 27.22
CA GLN A 114 16.07 7.95 26.89
C GLN A 114 16.58 8.64 25.62
N ALA A 115 17.88 8.86 25.50
CA ALA A 115 18.47 9.40 24.27
C ALA A 115 18.21 8.50 23.06
N THR A 116 18.24 7.17 23.27
CA THR A 116 17.91 6.20 22.23
C THR A 116 16.42 6.26 21.85
N LEU A 117 15.51 6.39 22.83
CA LEU A 117 14.08 6.55 22.60
C LEU A 117 13.78 7.79 21.76
N ASP A 118 14.38 8.93 22.09
CA ASP A 118 14.18 10.17 21.34
C ASP A 118 14.63 10.01 19.87
N GLY A 119 15.76 9.34 19.65
CA GLY A 119 16.23 8.98 18.31
C GLY A 119 15.29 8.04 17.56
N LEU A 120 14.72 7.05 18.26
CA LEU A 120 13.75 6.10 17.68
C LEU A 120 12.42 6.78 17.35
N PHE A 121 11.91 7.69 18.19
CA PHE A 121 10.69 8.46 17.89
C PHE A 121 10.87 9.34 16.65
N ASN A 122 12.01 10.00 16.51
CA ASN A 122 12.32 10.77 15.29
C ASN A 122 12.37 9.87 14.05
N LYS A 123 13.03 8.70 14.14
CA LYS A 123 13.07 7.72 13.05
C LYS A 123 11.68 7.17 12.71
N LEU A 124 10.82 6.97 13.70
CA LEU A 124 9.44 6.53 13.51
C LEU A 124 8.63 7.57 12.72
N ALA A 125 8.72 8.84 13.12
CA ALA A 125 8.03 9.93 12.42
C ALA A 125 8.46 10.04 10.95
N ILE A 126 9.77 9.95 10.69
CA ILE A 126 10.31 9.93 9.31
C ILE A 126 9.80 8.72 8.53
N ALA A 127 9.79 7.53 9.14
CA ALA A 127 9.31 6.31 8.48
C ALA A 127 7.80 6.38 8.16
N GLN A 128 7.00 6.94 9.06
CA GLN A 128 5.56 7.17 8.85
C GLN A 128 5.30 8.20 7.74
N ALA A 129 6.06 9.29 7.71
CA ALA A 129 5.97 10.27 6.63
C ALA A 129 6.34 9.67 5.27
N SER A 130 7.39 8.85 5.24
CA SER A 130 7.81 8.12 4.03
C SER A 130 6.76 7.12 3.55
N LEU A 131 6.14 6.35 4.46
CA LEU A 131 5.03 5.46 4.10
C LEU A 131 3.88 6.25 3.47
N LYS A 132 3.47 7.37 4.09
CA LYS A 132 2.41 8.22 3.56
C LYS A 132 2.74 8.77 2.17
N GLU A 133 4.00 9.15 1.93
CA GLU A 133 4.44 9.59 0.62
C GLU A 133 4.35 8.46 -0.43
N ILE A 134 4.77 7.25 -0.08
CA ILE A 134 4.63 6.08 -0.96
C ILE A 134 3.16 5.80 -1.23
N GLU A 135 2.32 5.76 -0.20
CA GLU A 135 0.87 5.51 -0.33
C GLU A 135 0.19 6.57 -1.21
N SER A 136 0.62 7.83 -1.14
CA SER A 136 0.09 8.92 -1.99
C SER A 136 0.35 8.73 -3.49
N LYS A 137 1.32 7.87 -3.86
CA LYS A 137 1.63 7.54 -5.26
C LYS A 137 0.80 6.37 -5.79
N THR A 138 -0.02 5.72 -4.94
CA THR A 138 -0.82 4.55 -5.33
C THR A 138 -1.80 4.86 -6.46
N ASP A 139 -2.48 6.01 -6.41
CA ASP A 139 -3.43 6.41 -7.44
C ASP A 139 -2.75 6.62 -8.79
N ASP A 140 -1.52 7.13 -8.80
CA ASP A 140 -0.74 7.33 -10.03
C ASP A 140 -0.26 5.99 -10.62
N VAL A 141 0.08 5.01 -9.76
CA VAL A 141 0.37 3.63 -10.19
C VAL A 141 -0.90 2.97 -10.75
N ALA A 142 -2.04 3.15 -10.10
CA ALA A 142 -3.33 2.63 -10.57
C ALA A 142 -3.71 3.22 -11.92
N HIS A 143 -3.61 4.54 -12.07
CA HIS A 143 -3.88 5.23 -13.32
C HIS A 143 -3.00 4.71 -14.46
N ARG A 144 -1.69 4.54 -14.23
CA ARG A 144 -0.78 3.96 -15.24
C ARG A 144 -1.14 2.52 -15.60
N TYR A 145 -1.49 1.70 -14.61
CA TYR A 145 -1.92 0.33 -14.83
C TYR A 145 -3.18 0.28 -15.71
N PHE A 146 -4.25 1.01 -15.36
CA PHE A 146 -5.50 1.01 -16.11
C PHE A 146 -5.36 1.63 -17.50
N MET A 147 -4.60 2.71 -17.64
CA MET A 147 -4.33 3.30 -18.95
C MET A 147 -3.58 2.31 -19.85
N GLY A 148 -2.55 1.63 -19.33
CA GLY A 148 -1.84 0.61 -20.08
C GLY A 148 -2.75 -0.56 -20.50
N MET A 149 -3.62 -1.03 -19.60
CA MET A 149 -4.62 -2.06 -19.92
C MET A 149 -5.62 -1.58 -21.00
N ALA A 150 -6.03 -0.31 -20.94
CA ALA A 150 -6.90 0.30 -21.95
C ALA A 150 -6.19 0.37 -23.32
N GLU A 151 -4.90 0.70 -23.37
CA GLU A 151 -4.13 0.71 -24.61
C GLU A 151 -3.97 -0.69 -25.24
N ILE A 152 -3.74 -1.71 -24.42
CA ILE A 152 -3.69 -3.11 -24.88
C ILE A 152 -5.04 -3.53 -25.47
N ALA A 153 -6.13 -3.26 -24.75
CA ALA A 153 -7.48 -3.55 -25.22
C ALA A 153 -7.81 -2.77 -26.51
N ALA A 154 -7.41 -1.50 -26.60
CA ALA A 154 -7.58 -0.67 -27.78
C ALA A 154 -6.84 -1.22 -29.00
N ALA A 155 -5.60 -1.69 -28.84
CA ALA A 155 -4.85 -2.30 -29.93
C ALA A 155 -5.55 -3.56 -30.48
N GLN A 156 -6.03 -4.43 -29.60
CA GLN A 156 -6.82 -5.61 -29.98
C GLN A 156 -8.12 -5.21 -30.69
N TYR A 157 -8.83 -4.23 -30.13
CA TYR A 157 -10.07 -3.69 -30.68
C TYR A 157 -9.89 -3.16 -32.10
N VAL A 158 -8.86 -2.34 -32.34
CA VAL A 158 -8.55 -1.77 -33.67
C VAL A 158 -8.22 -2.87 -34.67
N ASN A 159 -7.45 -3.90 -34.27
CA ASN A 159 -7.14 -5.03 -35.14
C ASN A 159 -8.40 -5.81 -35.54
N HIS A 160 -9.32 -6.05 -34.59
CA HIS A 160 -10.59 -6.70 -34.88
C HIS A 160 -11.49 -5.84 -35.77
N ALA A 161 -11.54 -4.53 -35.52
CA ALA A 161 -12.27 -3.57 -36.35
C ALA A 161 -11.80 -3.59 -37.81
N LEU A 162 -10.48 -3.61 -38.04
CA LEU A 162 -9.89 -3.72 -39.37
C LEU A 162 -10.25 -5.04 -40.06
N ALA A 163 -10.24 -6.16 -39.33
CA ALA A 163 -10.62 -7.46 -39.87
C ALA A 163 -12.10 -7.50 -40.29
N ILE A 164 -12.99 -6.94 -39.47
CA ILE A 164 -14.43 -6.81 -39.78
C ILE A 164 -14.62 -5.97 -41.05
N LYS A 165 -13.92 -4.83 -41.17
CA LYS A 165 -13.96 -3.98 -42.38
C LYS A 165 -13.56 -4.76 -43.64
N ALA A 166 -12.47 -5.52 -43.59
CA ALA A 166 -12.01 -6.31 -44.73
C ALA A 166 -13.03 -7.37 -45.16
N LEU A 167 -13.63 -8.08 -44.20
CA LEU A 167 -14.67 -9.08 -44.47
C LEU A 167 -15.94 -8.44 -45.05
N TYR A 168 -16.35 -7.29 -44.53
CA TYR A 168 -17.50 -6.55 -45.04
C TYR A 168 -17.31 -6.11 -46.50
N ILE A 169 -16.15 -5.55 -46.84
CA ILE A 169 -15.82 -5.17 -48.23
C ILE A 169 -15.92 -6.40 -49.16
N LYS A 170 -15.37 -7.54 -48.72
CA LYS A 170 -15.42 -8.79 -49.49
C LYS A 170 -16.87 -9.27 -49.71
N LEU A 171 -17.69 -9.30 -48.67
CA LEU A 171 -19.10 -9.70 -48.77
C LEU A 171 -19.91 -8.74 -49.64
N SER A 172 -19.69 -7.44 -49.53
CA SER A 172 -20.35 -6.42 -50.37
C SER A 172 -19.98 -6.59 -51.85
N GLY A 173 -18.71 -6.85 -52.16
CA GLY A 173 -18.25 -7.15 -53.52
C GLY A 173 -18.85 -8.43 -54.08
N LEU A 174 -18.90 -9.50 -53.28
CA LEU A 174 -19.56 -10.75 -53.68
C LEU A 174 -21.06 -10.56 -53.93
N ASN A 175 -21.77 -9.81 -53.07
CA ASN A 175 -23.18 -9.47 -53.27
C ASN A 175 -23.41 -8.72 -54.58
N PHE A 176 -22.53 -7.77 -54.92
CA PHE A 176 -22.59 -7.06 -56.20
C PHE A 176 -22.43 -8.03 -57.38
N SER A 177 -21.44 -8.92 -57.33
CA SER A 177 -21.22 -9.94 -58.35
C SER A 177 -22.41 -10.90 -58.49
N ILE A 178 -22.97 -11.39 -57.38
CA ILE A 178 -24.15 -12.26 -57.39
C ILE A 178 -25.33 -11.59 -58.11
N ARG A 179 -25.61 -10.32 -57.78
CA ARG A 179 -26.68 -9.55 -58.43
C ARG A 179 -26.41 -9.34 -59.93
N LYS A 180 -25.16 -9.03 -60.29
CA LYS A 180 -24.75 -8.85 -61.70
C LYS A 180 -24.98 -10.12 -62.53
N HIS A 181 -24.84 -11.30 -61.92
CA HIS A 181 -25.07 -12.59 -62.56
C HIS A 181 -26.50 -13.14 -62.37
N GLY A 182 -27.48 -12.27 -62.05
CA GLY A 182 -28.90 -12.62 -61.99
C GLY A 182 -29.34 -13.34 -60.71
N GLY A 183 -28.44 -13.52 -59.74
CA GLY A 183 -28.76 -14.11 -58.45
C GLY A 183 -29.45 -13.13 -57.49
N LYS A 184 -30.15 -13.67 -56.48
CA LYS A 184 -30.67 -12.86 -55.37
C LYS A 184 -29.51 -12.39 -54.48
N GLY A 185 -29.46 -11.10 -54.18
CA GLY A 185 -28.45 -10.53 -53.28
C GLY A 185 -28.50 -11.12 -51.86
N VAL A 186 -27.35 -11.09 -51.17
CA VAL A 186 -27.13 -11.69 -49.84
C VAL A 186 -27.12 -10.67 -48.70
N THR A 187 -27.16 -9.36 -49.01
CA THR A 187 -27.23 -8.29 -48.01
C THR A 187 -28.65 -8.13 -47.47
N ARG A 188 -28.82 -8.12 -46.14
CA ARG A 188 -30.08 -7.78 -45.44
C ARG A 188 -29.97 -6.36 -44.87
N GLY A 189 -30.84 -5.45 -45.27
CA GLY A 189 -30.89 -4.06 -44.77
C GLY A 189 -30.25 -3.00 -45.72
N GLY A 190 -30.57 -1.73 -45.47
CA GLY A 190 -30.16 -0.58 -46.30
C GLY A 190 -29.01 0.25 -45.73
N VAL A 191 -28.46 -0.11 -44.57
CA VAL A 191 -27.38 0.65 -43.92
C VAL A 191 -26.03 0.15 -44.46
N ASN A 192 -25.42 0.95 -45.35
CA ASN A 192 -24.15 0.61 -46.02
C ASN A 192 -22.89 0.99 -45.20
N ASN A 193 -23.06 1.37 -43.94
CA ASN A 193 -21.97 1.90 -43.11
C ASN A 193 -21.81 1.04 -41.86
N ILE A 194 -20.70 0.30 -41.77
CA ILE A 194 -20.24 -0.25 -40.49
C ILE A 194 -19.73 0.92 -39.65
N GLN A 195 -20.35 1.11 -38.49
CA GLN A 195 -19.92 2.08 -37.48
C GLN A 195 -19.17 1.35 -36.38
N ILE A 196 -17.97 1.83 -36.07
CA ILE A 196 -17.11 1.30 -35.00
C ILE A 196 -16.85 2.49 -34.06
N PRO A 197 -17.03 2.38 -32.74
CA PRO A 197 -16.68 3.43 -31.80
C PRO A 197 -15.18 3.79 -31.78
N LYS A 198 -14.87 5.10 -31.63
CA LYS A 198 -13.53 5.59 -31.24
C LYS A 198 -13.46 5.84 -29.74
N PHE A 199 -12.28 5.61 -29.18
CA PHE A 199 -11.93 6.05 -27.83
C PHE A 199 -10.82 7.09 -27.91
N ASN A 200 -10.72 7.95 -26.90
CA ASN A 200 -9.65 8.94 -26.79
C ASN A 200 -8.34 8.26 -26.34
N LEU A 201 -7.77 7.42 -27.22
CA LEU A 201 -6.55 6.66 -26.98
C LEU A 201 -5.66 6.73 -28.23
N PRO A 202 -4.32 6.73 -28.08
CA PRO A 202 -3.39 6.89 -29.21
C PRO A 202 -3.58 5.88 -30.34
N GLN A 203 -4.09 4.68 -30.04
CA GLN A 203 -4.31 3.64 -31.05
C GLN A 203 -5.41 4.01 -32.06
N PHE A 204 -6.21 5.03 -31.77
CA PHE A 204 -7.24 5.54 -32.69
C PHE A 204 -6.76 6.73 -33.54
N ASP A 205 -5.56 7.25 -33.27
CA ASP A 205 -4.99 8.38 -34.01
C ASP A 205 -4.72 8.00 -35.48
N GLY A 206 -5.11 8.87 -36.41
CA GLY A 206 -4.90 8.67 -37.84
C GLY A 206 -5.82 7.63 -38.50
N LEU A 207 -6.81 7.07 -37.78
CA LEU A 207 -7.85 6.20 -38.36
C LEU A 207 -8.95 6.98 -39.11
N GLU A 208 -8.63 8.07 -39.79
CA GLU A 208 -9.57 9.02 -40.43
C GLU A 208 -10.51 8.41 -41.50
N SER A 209 -10.23 7.19 -41.98
CA SER A 209 -10.93 6.53 -43.11
C SER A 209 -12.01 5.52 -42.71
N PHE A 210 -12.47 5.58 -41.47
CA PHE A 210 -13.69 4.90 -41.06
C PHE A 210 -14.74 5.97 -40.73
N PRO A 211 -16.04 5.74 -40.96
CA PRO A 211 -17.09 6.58 -40.40
C PRO A 211 -17.16 6.32 -38.89
N LEU A 212 -16.12 6.77 -38.19
CA LEU A 212 -15.89 6.68 -36.77
C LEU A 212 -16.46 7.97 -36.17
N TYR A 213 -17.53 7.86 -35.41
CA TYR A 213 -18.08 8.95 -34.61
C TYR A 213 -17.68 8.79 -33.14
N GLU A 214 -17.75 9.88 -32.39
CA GLU A 214 -17.65 9.84 -30.93
C GLU A 214 -18.74 8.91 -30.34
N PRO A 215 -18.47 8.23 -29.22
CA PRO A 215 -19.43 7.30 -28.59
C PRO A 215 -20.80 7.93 -28.27
N SER A 216 -20.88 9.26 -28.19
CA SER A 216 -22.10 10.04 -28.01
C SER A 216 -23.07 9.97 -29.22
N MET A 217 -22.61 9.50 -30.39
CA MET A 217 -23.39 9.44 -31.64
C MET A 217 -23.71 8.01 -32.10
N VAL A 218 -23.60 6.99 -31.24
CA VAL A 218 -24.24 5.69 -31.49
C VAL A 218 -25.76 5.86 -31.29
N LEU A 219 -26.39 6.57 -32.22
CA LEU A 219 -27.83 6.73 -32.33
C LEU A 219 -28.34 5.73 -33.37
N ASN A 220 -29.12 4.78 -32.85
CA ASN A 220 -30.01 3.87 -33.57
C ASN A 220 -29.34 2.76 -34.41
N GLY A 221 -28.99 1.66 -33.73
CA GLY A 221 -28.69 0.38 -34.37
C GLY A 221 -27.88 -0.61 -33.52
N ASP A 222 -28.41 -0.99 -32.36
CA ASP A 222 -28.22 -2.32 -31.75
C ASP A 222 -26.84 -2.74 -31.18
N PHE A 223 -26.21 -1.90 -30.36
CA PHE A 223 -25.40 -2.39 -29.22
C PHE A 223 -25.98 -1.85 -27.92
N PHE A 224 -27.23 -2.25 -27.61
CA PHE A 224 -27.75 -2.04 -26.26
C PHE A 224 -27.10 -3.05 -25.32
N VAL A 225 -25.99 -2.64 -24.72
CA VAL A 225 -25.52 -3.29 -23.49
C VAL A 225 -26.46 -2.84 -22.38
N HIS A 226 -27.58 -3.55 -22.19
CA HIS A 226 -28.54 -3.27 -21.13
C HIS A 226 -28.02 -3.79 -19.78
N GLY A 227 -28.21 -3.02 -18.70
CA GLY A 227 -27.79 -3.40 -17.35
C GLY A 227 -26.35 -3.00 -16.99
N ASP A 228 -25.85 -3.52 -15.87
CA ASP A 228 -24.61 -3.04 -15.22
C ASP A 228 -23.32 -3.60 -15.83
N HIS A 229 -23.30 -3.99 -17.11
CA HIS A 229 -22.16 -4.69 -17.70
C HIS A 229 -20.86 -3.88 -17.71
N PHE A 230 -20.94 -2.56 -17.92
CA PHE A 230 -19.77 -1.68 -17.82
C PHE A 230 -19.24 -1.61 -16.39
N GLN A 231 -20.13 -1.52 -15.40
CA GLN A 231 -19.76 -1.56 -13.99
C GLN A 231 -19.16 -2.92 -13.61
N GLN A 232 -19.73 -4.02 -14.09
CA GLN A 232 -19.18 -5.37 -13.86
C GLN A 232 -17.80 -5.55 -14.49
N ALA A 233 -17.56 -4.96 -15.67
CA ALA A 233 -16.25 -4.98 -16.30
C ALA A 233 -15.24 -4.13 -15.50
N ALA A 234 -15.63 -2.92 -15.08
CA ALA A 234 -14.81 -2.07 -14.22
C ALA A 234 -14.43 -2.79 -12.91
N ASN A 235 -15.42 -3.35 -12.20
CA ASN A 235 -15.20 -4.09 -10.96
C ASN A 235 -14.24 -5.29 -11.13
N LYS A 236 -14.24 -5.94 -12.31
CA LYS A 236 -13.31 -7.04 -12.59
C LYS A 236 -11.88 -6.55 -12.77
N GLU A 237 -11.67 -5.44 -13.45
CA GLU A 237 -10.34 -4.86 -13.62
C GLU A 237 -9.82 -4.27 -12.30
N GLU A 238 -10.69 -3.63 -11.51
CA GLU A 238 -10.38 -3.20 -10.14
C GLU A 238 -9.99 -4.38 -9.25
N ALA A 239 -10.78 -5.47 -9.25
CA ALA A 239 -10.45 -6.65 -8.47
C ALA A 239 -9.10 -7.28 -8.86
N ARG A 240 -8.70 -7.21 -10.14
CA ARG A 240 -7.36 -7.66 -10.58
C ARG A 240 -6.26 -6.77 -10.05
N PHE A 241 -6.44 -5.45 -10.10
CA PHE A 241 -5.49 -4.49 -9.53
C PHE A 241 -5.36 -4.68 -8.01
N ASP A 242 -6.48 -4.82 -7.31
CA ASP A 242 -6.50 -5.04 -5.86
C ASP A 242 -5.83 -6.35 -5.47
N ALA A 243 -6.04 -7.42 -6.26
CA ALA A 243 -5.37 -8.69 -6.02
C ALA A 243 -3.83 -8.57 -6.09
N LEU A 244 -3.30 -7.71 -6.96
CA LEU A 244 -1.85 -7.43 -7.02
C LEU A 244 -1.36 -6.61 -5.81
N LEU A 245 -2.21 -5.76 -5.23
CA LEU A 245 -1.88 -5.03 -4.00
C LEU A 245 -2.04 -5.86 -2.73
N GLN A 246 -2.89 -6.88 -2.74
CA GLN A 246 -3.19 -7.72 -1.57
C GLN A 246 -2.33 -9.00 -1.48
N GLY A 247 -2.04 -9.65 -2.61
CA GLY A 247 -1.17 -10.85 -2.69
C GLY A 247 0.30 -10.54 -2.47
#